data_AF-A0A2V5SYY5-F1
#
_entry.id   AF-A0A2V5SYY5-F1
#
_cell.length_a   1.000
_cell.length_b   1.000
_cell.length_c   1.000
_cell.angle_alpha   90.00
_cell.angle_beta   90.00
_cell.angle_gamma   90.00
#
_symmetry.space_group_name_H-M   'P 1'
#
loop_
_entity.id
_entity.type
_entity.pdbx_description
1 polymer ?
#
loop_
_entity_poly.entity_id
_entity_poly.type
_entity_poly.pdbx_seq_one_letter_code
_entity_poly.pdbx_strand_id
1 'polypeptide(L)'
;MSENNDLREKIDEAKLRLPLPELMRQLGLGEHAKKSAHCPFHNDQRKSFSVFQDWDNSWYWKCHAGCGDGDEIDFVVKYKEISRREAIRLYLEMAGFPPSRPPKSHQYPKSLRSPDSRRSPKYHESLVYPMSNGQGLKEELKGLAARNACSERNTARKKRWQLVRDLRAVEKGIGRELHIGELMTVFDEWYRLSQPFLDPAKTRDAYLAAFLAELRKVRVPTGEGHTINKALEAVSKLSVSDLPMIPEMPDAPESWRRLGALHRELSRRSGSKTYFLSCRDAAKASFGLSHQTAYNINLALAQLGVIKIVRIGDARPKGKASKFSYILSQTANGEAATDSMISANPYTKEPKEKNK
;
A
#
# COMPACT_ATOMS: atom_id res chain seq x y z
N MET A 1 -21.74 -16.02 -14.56
CA MET A 1 -20.39 -15.69 -14.05
C MET A 1 -19.96 -14.38 -14.71
N SER A 2 -19.41 -13.41 -13.95
CA SER A 2 -19.02 -12.09 -14.50
C SER A 2 -17.87 -12.26 -15.50
N GLU A 3 -17.90 -11.57 -16.64
CA GLU A 3 -16.85 -11.61 -17.69
C GLU A 3 -15.42 -11.41 -17.15
N ASN A 4 -15.25 -10.63 -16.08
CA ASN A 4 -13.95 -10.41 -15.44
C ASN A 4 -13.43 -11.63 -14.64
N ASN A 5 -14.32 -12.48 -14.11
CA ASN A 5 -13.91 -13.72 -13.44
C ASN A 5 -13.56 -14.78 -14.49
N ASP A 6 -14.37 -14.90 -15.54
CA ASP A 6 -14.08 -15.78 -16.69
C ASP A 6 -12.74 -15.43 -17.35
N LEU A 7 -12.45 -14.14 -17.54
CA LEU A 7 -11.14 -13.70 -18.06
C LEU A 7 -9.99 -14.06 -17.11
N ARG A 8 -10.18 -13.94 -15.80
CA ARG A 8 -9.14 -14.28 -14.83
C ARG A 8 -8.87 -15.79 -14.81
N GLU A 9 -9.92 -16.60 -14.78
CA GLU A 9 -9.80 -18.06 -14.83
C GLU A 9 -9.13 -18.52 -16.13
N LYS A 10 -9.47 -17.90 -17.27
CA LYS A 10 -8.78 -18.15 -18.55
C LYS A 10 -7.31 -17.78 -18.52
N ILE A 11 -6.94 -16.67 -17.88
CA ILE A 11 -5.53 -16.29 -17.73
C ILE A 11 -4.81 -17.29 -16.83
N ASP A 12 -5.42 -17.69 -15.71
CA ASP A 12 -4.83 -18.66 -14.79
C ASP A 12 -4.62 -20.01 -15.49
N GLU A 13 -5.58 -20.46 -16.31
CA GLU A 13 -5.44 -21.66 -17.15
C GLU A 13 -4.39 -21.50 -18.26
N ALA A 14 -4.34 -20.34 -18.91
CA ALA A 14 -3.32 -20.04 -19.92
C ALA A 14 -1.90 -20.10 -19.34
N LYS A 15 -1.70 -19.65 -18.10
CA LYS A 15 -0.41 -19.75 -17.39
C LYS A 15 0.02 -21.18 -17.11
N LEU A 16 -0.94 -22.09 -16.90
CA LEU A 16 -0.64 -23.52 -16.79
C LEU A 16 -0.25 -24.14 -18.14
N ARG A 17 -0.90 -23.71 -19.24
CA ARG A 17 -0.66 -24.23 -20.59
C ARG A 17 0.61 -23.67 -21.25
N LEU A 18 0.88 -22.40 -21.02
CA LEU A 18 1.97 -21.65 -21.65
C LEU A 18 2.77 -20.87 -20.60
N PRO A 19 3.52 -21.57 -19.73
CA PRO A 19 4.34 -20.92 -18.71
C PRO A 19 5.44 -20.06 -19.34
N LEU A 20 5.94 -19.07 -18.60
CA LEU A 20 6.91 -18.09 -19.10
C LEU A 20 8.11 -18.65 -19.90
N PRO A 21 8.79 -19.75 -19.51
CA PRO A 21 9.88 -20.29 -20.31
C PRO A 21 9.43 -20.77 -21.69
N GLU A 22 8.24 -21.38 -21.76
CA GLU A 22 7.65 -21.86 -23.00
C GLU A 22 7.19 -20.70 -23.89
N LEU A 23 6.54 -19.71 -23.28
CA LEU A 23 6.19 -18.47 -23.96
C LEU A 23 7.43 -17.82 -24.60
N MET A 24 8.52 -17.69 -23.84
CA MET A 24 9.77 -17.13 -24.34
C MET A 24 10.34 -17.97 -25.49
N ARG A 25 10.27 -19.30 -25.41
CA ARG A 25 10.68 -20.20 -26.51
C ARG A 25 9.86 -19.95 -27.77
N GLN A 26 8.54 -19.86 -27.67
CA GLN A 26 7.67 -19.56 -28.82
C GLN A 26 7.93 -18.17 -29.42
N LEU A 27 8.37 -17.21 -28.61
CA LEU A 27 8.78 -15.89 -29.05
C LEU A 27 10.21 -15.83 -29.63
N GLY A 28 10.90 -16.97 -29.77
CA GLY A 28 12.28 -17.03 -30.27
C GLY A 28 13.35 -16.62 -29.25
N LEU A 29 12.98 -16.52 -27.96
CA LEU A 29 13.84 -16.10 -26.86
C LEU A 29 14.16 -17.25 -25.88
N GLY A 30 14.04 -18.51 -26.32
CA GLY A 30 14.25 -19.69 -25.48
C GLY A 30 15.63 -19.71 -24.81
N GLU A 31 16.65 -19.17 -25.47
CA GLU A 31 18.01 -19.09 -24.90
C GLU A 31 18.12 -18.18 -23.66
N HIS A 32 17.19 -17.24 -23.51
CA HIS A 32 17.12 -16.32 -22.38
C HIS A 32 16.26 -16.85 -21.21
N ALA A 33 15.52 -17.94 -21.43
CA ALA A 33 14.59 -18.53 -20.45
C ALA A 33 15.31 -19.37 -19.39
N LYS A 34 16.30 -18.78 -18.71
CA LYS A 34 17.20 -19.44 -17.76
C LYS A 34 17.28 -18.61 -16.47
N LYS A 35 17.77 -19.23 -15.38
CA LYS A 35 18.00 -18.53 -14.10
C LYS A 35 19.03 -17.39 -14.19
N SER A 36 19.85 -17.38 -15.25
CA SER A 36 20.80 -16.32 -15.55
C SER A 36 21.11 -16.30 -17.05
N ALA A 37 20.78 -15.21 -17.72
CA ALA A 37 20.97 -14.97 -19.15
C ALA A 37 21.24 -13.47 -19.43
N HIS A 38 21.68 -13.16 -20.64
CA HIS A 38 21.70 -11.78 -21.14
C HIS A 38 20.28 -11.27 -21.34
N CYS A 39 20.05 -9.98 -21.07
CA CYS A 39 18.72 -9.42 -21.18
C CYS A 39 18.28 -9.28 -22.64
N PRO A 40 17.07 -9.72 -23.01
CA PRO A 40 16.55 -9.52 -24.37
C PRO A 40 16.11 -8.06 -24.63
N PHE A 41 16.09 -7.20 -23.60
CA PHE A 41 15.57 -5.82 -23.70
C PHE A 41 16.66 -4.75 -23.79
N HIS A 42 17.93 -5.10 -23.57
CA HIS A 42 19.07 -4.20 -23.71
C HIS A 42 20.35 -5.02 -23.86
N ASN A 43 21.43 -4.40 -24.32
CA ASN A 43 22.73 -5.05 -24.40
C ASN A 43 23.50 -4.87 -23.08
N ASP A 44 23.88 -5.98 -22.43
CA ASP A 44 24.67 -6.00 -21.20
C ASP A 44 25.94 -6.84 -21.33
N GLN A 45 27.02 -6.44 -20.66
CA GLN A 45 28.23 -7.26 -20.57
C GLN A 45 28.09 -8.44 -19.59
N ARG A 46 27.11 -8.38 -18.68
CA ARG A 46 26.87 -9.37 -17.63
C ARG A 46 25.47 -9.95 -17.79
N LYS A 47 25.30 -11.24 -17.52
CA LYS A 47 23.98 -11.89 -17.50
C LYS A 47 23.09 -11.24 -16.43
N SER A 48 22.24 -10.27 -16.82
CA SER A 48 21.40 -9.52 -15.90
C SER A 48 19.94 -9.97 -15.87
N PHE A 49 19.57 -10.98 -16.67
CA PHE A 49 18.19 -11.44 -16.82
C PHE A 49 18.00 -12.82 -16.21
N SER A 50 16.93 -12.99 -15.44
CA SER A 50 16.63 -14.22 -14.71
C SER A 50 15.17 -14.60 -14.89
N VAL A 51 14.91 -15.85 -15.26
CA VAL A 51 13.59 -16.50 -15.23
C VAL A 51 13.55 -17.51 -14.10
N PHE A 52 12.54 -17.44 -13.24
CA PHE A 52 12.43 -18.25 -12.04
C PHE A 52 10.97 -18.52 -11.67
N GLN A 53 10.74 -19.53 -10.84
CA GLN A 53 9.45 -19.79 -10.22
C GLN A 53 9.44 -19.26 -8.79
N ASP A 54 8.30 -18.73 -8.36
CA ASP A 54 8.03 -18.42 -6.95
C ASP A 54 7.49 -19.67 -6.23
N TRP A 55 7.29 -19.58 -4.91
CA TRP A 55 6.84 -20.70 -4.06
C TRP A 55 5.47 -21.29 -4.46
N ASP A 56 4.65 -20.54 -5.21
CA ASP A 56 3.34 -20.98 -5.70
C ASP A 56 3.38 -21.59 -7.11
N ASN A 57 4.59 -21.90 -7.62
CA ASN A 57 4.90 -22.37 -8.96
C ASN A 57 4.61 -21.36 -10.09
N SER A 58 4.23 -20.12 -9.77
CA SER A 58 4.08 -19.05 -10.77
C SER A 58 5.45 -18.64 -11.31
N TRP A 59 5.52 -18.40 -12.62
CA TRP A 59 6.75 -17.96 -13.27
C TRP A 59 6.89 -16.44 -13.31
N TYR A 60 8.12 -15.99 -13.12
CA TYR A 60 8.50 -14.59 -13.17
C TYR A 60 9.81 -14.40 -13.92
N TRP A 61 9.97 -13.21 -14.50
CA TRP A 61 11.24 -12.72 -15.00
C TRP A 61 11.67 -11.47 -14.25
N LYS A 62 12.98 -11.23 -14.22
CA LYS A 62 13.56 -9.99 -13.72
C LYS A 62 14.83 -9.62 -14.48
N CYS A 63 14.93 -8.36 -14.85
CA CYS A 63 16.17 -7.73 -15.28
C CYS A 63 16.78 -6.96 -14.09
N HIS A 64 17.94 -7.40 -13.62
CA HIS A 64 18.67 -6.79 -12.50
C HIS A 64 19.34 -5.45 -12.87
N ALA A 65 19.40 -5.12 -14.16
CA ALA A 65 19.89 -3.83 -14.66
C ALA A 65 18.79 -2.76 -14.81
N GLY A 66 17.52 -3.07 -14.48
CA GLY A 66 16.44 -2.08 -14.38
C GLY A 66 15.45 -2.02 -15.54
N CYS A 67 15.45 -2.96 -16.49
CA CYS A 67 14.46 -2.98 -17.59
C CYS A 67 13.04 -3.32 -17.13
N GLY A 68 12.91 -3.99 -15.98
CA GLY A 68 11.65 -4.40 -15.39
C GLY A 68 11.69 -5.79 -14.78
N ASP A 69 10.52 -6.22 -14.32
CA ASP A 69 10.19 -7.53 -13.78
C ASP A 69 8.70 -7.79 -13.96
N GLY A 70 8.29 -9.06 -13.93
CA GLY A 70 6.88 -9.41 -14.01
C GLY A 70 6.62 -10.86 -14.41
N ASP A 71 5.36 -11.14 -14.73
CA ASP A 71 4.89 -12.44 -15.20
C ASP A 71 4.89 -12.55 -16.74
N GLU A 72 4.22 -13.57 -17.29
CA GLU A 72 4.03 -13.78 -18.73
C GLU A 72 3.43 -12.58 -19.46
N ILE A 73 2.39 -11.97 -18.90
CA ILE A 73 1.69 -10.85 -19.54
C ILE A 73 2.58 -9.60 -19.49
N ASP A 74 3.23 -9.35 -18.35
CA ASP A 74 4.17 -8.24 -18.23
C ASP A 74 5.37 -8.40 -19.18
N PHE A 75 5.83 -9.64 -19.41
CA PHE A 75 6.87 -9.93 -20.40
C PHE A 75 6.40 -9.56 -21.82
N VAL A 76 5.20 -9.99 -22.22
CA VAL A 76 4.64 -9.69 -23.56
C VAL A 76 4.43 -8.19 -23.75
N VAL A 77 3.91 -7.49 -22.73
CA VAL A 77 3.79 -6.02 -22.74
C VAL A 77 5.15 -5.39 -23.02
N LYS A 78 6.19 -5.83 -22.31
CA LYS A 78 7.53 -5.26 -22.45
C LYS A 78 8.19 -5.61 -23.78
N TYR A 79 8.06 -6.86 -24.23
CA TYR A 79 8.73 -7.37 -25.43
C TYR A 79 8.10 -6.88 -26.73
N LYS A 80 6.77 -6.75 -26.76
CA LYS A 80 6.02 -6.29 -27.95
C LYS A 80 5.67 -4.81 -27.93
N GLU A 81 5.91 -4.13 -26.80
CA GLU A 81 5.57 -2.71 -26.59
C GLU A 81 4.08 -2.40 -26.83
N ILE A 82 3.20 -3.34 -26.48
CA ILE A 82 1.74 -3.24 -26.65
C ILE A 82 1.03 -2.99 -25.31
N SER A 83 -0.24 -2.55 -25.37
CA SER A 83 -1.01 -2.35 -24.15
C SER A 83 -1.24 -3.68 -23.40
N ARG A 84 -1.46 -3.62 -22.08
CA ARG A 84 -1.77 -4.83 -21.29
C ARG A 84 -3.00 -5.60 -21.82
N ARG A 85 -4.00 -4.89 -22.38
CA ARG A 85 -5.17 -5.54 -22.97
C ARG A 85 -4.81 -6.35 -24.21
N GLU A 86 -3.95 -5.79 -25.07
CA GLU A 86 -3.47 -6.48 -26.26
C GLU A 86 -2.55 -7.64 -25.91
N ALA A 87 -1.67 -7.47 -24.90
CA ALA A 87 -0.82 -8.53 -24.39
C ALA A 87 -1.62 -9.71 -23.83
N ILE A 88 -2.70 -9.45 -23.08
CA ILE A 88 -3.61 -10.50 -22.59
C ILE A 88 -4.23 -11.25 -23.77
N ARG A 89 -4.73 -10.54 -24.79
CA ARG A 89 -5.32 -11.17 -25.98
C ARG A 89 -4.30 -12.04 -26.69
N LEU A 90 -3.11 -11.51 -26.99
CA LEU A 90 -2.05 -12.22 -27.66
C LEU A 90 -1.59 -13.45 -26.86
N TYR A 91 -1.42 -13.30 -25.55
CA TYR A 91 -1.02 -14.39 -24.68
C TYR A 91 -2.06 -15.52 -24.62
N LEU A 92 -3.34 -15.18 -24.50
CA LEU A 92 -4.44 -16.16 -24.55
C LEU A 92 -4.48 -16.90 -25.89
N GLU A 93 -4.29 -16.17 -27.00
CA GLU A 93 -4.22 -16.76 -28.34
C GLU A 93 -3.04 -17.73 -28.47
N MET A 94 -1.85 -17.34 -28.02
CA MET A 94 -0.66 -18.22 -27.99
C MET A 94 -0.86 -19.45 -27.08
N ALA A 95 -1.63 -19.32 -26.00
CA ALA A 95 -2.00 -20.42 -25.11
C ALA A 95 -3.16 -21.30 -25.65
N GLY A 96 -3.62 -21.06 -26.89
CA GLY A 96 -4.62 -21.86 -27.58
C GLY A 96 -6.08 -21.51 -27.24
N PHE A 97 -6.34 -20.35 -26.64
CA PHE A 97 -7.71 -19.86 -26.45
C PHE A 97 -8.20 -19.16 -27.72
N PRO A 98 -9.45 -19.39 -28.15
CA PRO A 98 -9.98 -18.77 -29.34
C PRO A 98 -10.06 -17.24 -29.16
N PRO A 99 -9.72 -16.45 -30.20
CA PRO A 99 -9.78 -15.00 -30.10
C PRO A 99 -11.22 -14.55 -29.86
N SER A 100 -11.46 -13.85 -28.74
CA SER A 100 -12.75 -13.22 -28.49
C SER A 100 -13.04 -12.22 -29.61
N ARG A 101 -14.16 -12.39 -30.32
CA ARG A 101 -14.59 -11.52 -31.42
C ARG A 101 -14.37 -10.04 -31.02
N PRO A 102 -13.69 -9.24 -31.84
CA PRO A 102 -13.53 -7.83 -31.53
C PRO A 102 -14.93 -7.18 -31.47
N PRO A 103 -15.19 -6.28 -30.49
CA PRO A 103 -16.32 -5.38 -30.60
C PRO A 103 -16.19 -4.61 -31.92
N LYS A 104 -17.26 -4.55 -32.71
CA LYS A 104 -17.32 -3.79 -33.97
C LYS A 104 -16.70 -2.42 -33.76
N SER A 105 -15.73 -2.06 -34.60
CA SER A 105 -15.08 -0.75 -34.61
C SER A 105 -16.13 0.35 -34.77
N HIS A 106 -16.46 1.05 -33.70
CA HIS A 106 -17.02 2.40 -33.83
C HIS A 106 -15.85 3.29 -34.24
N GLN A 107 -15.84 3.68 -35.51
CA GLN A 107 -14.99 4.75 -36.00
C GLN A 107 -15.34 6.00 -35.20
N TYR A 108 -14.39 6.50 -34.41
CA TYR A 108 -14.50 7.82 -33.82
C TYR A 108 -14.22 8.86 -34.90
N PRO A 109 -15.06 9.91 -35.05
CA PRO A 109 -14.74 11.05 -35.90
C PRO A 109 -13.48 11.75 -35.41
N LYS A 110 -12.67 12.20 -36.37
CA LYS A 110 -11.42 12.95 -36.17
C LYS A 110 -11.60 14.15 -35.24
N SER A 111 -10.65 14.26 -34.32
CA SER A 111 -10.40 15.40 -33.42
C SER A 111 -10.45 16.75 -34.13
N LEU A 112 -11.20 17.70 -33.57
CA LEU A 112 -11.02 19.13 -33.78
C LEU A 112 -10.67 19.80 -32.44
N ARG A 113 -9.40 20.20 -32.36
CA ARG A 113 -8.78 21.31 -31.60
C ARG A 113 -9.13 21.45 -30.10
N SER A 114 -8.10 21.21 -29.27
CA SER A 114 -7.97 21.81 -27.95
C SER A 114 -7.98 23.34 -28.00
N PRO A 115 -8.49 23.98 -26.96
CA PRO A 115 -7.80 25.14 -26.39
C PRO A 115 -7.24 24.87 -25.00
N ASP A 116 -6.27 25.71 -24.71
CA ASP A 116 -5.30 25.77 -23.63
C ASP A 116 -5.89 25.90 -22.21
N SER A 117 -5.00 25.59 -21.27
CA SER A 117 -5.02 25.63 -19.81
C SER A 117 -5.92 26.66 -19.10
N ARG A 118 -6.44 26.27 -17.93
CA ARG A 118 -5.96 26.73 -16.60
C ARG A 118 -6.88 26.25 -15.46
N ARG A 119 -6.22 25.99 -14.31
CA ARG A 119 -6.73 25.83 -12.93
C ARG A 119 -7.26 24.44 -12.52
N SER A 120 -6.33 23.63 -12.05
CA SER A 120 -6.59 22.64 -10.99
C SER A 120 -7.10 23.33 -9.72
N PRO A 121 -8.16 22.85 -9.07
CA PRO A 121 -8.49 23.26 -7.71
C PRO A 121 -7.42 22.73 -6.75
N LYS A 122 -6.86 23.65 -5.97
CA LYS A 122 -5.90 23.41 -4.91
C LYS A 122 -6.47 22.46 -3.86
N TYR A 123 -5.62 21.56 -3.38
CA TYR A 123 -5.85 20.73 -2.20
C TYR A 123 -6.15 21.64 -1.00
N HIS A 124 -7.40 21.65 -0.53
CA HIS A 124 -7.78 22.39 0.68
C HIS A 124 -7.48 21.54 1.92
N GLU A 125 -6.49 22.02 2.67
CA GLU A 125 -6.49 22.30 4.10
C GLU A 125 -7.10 21.29 5.10
N SER A 126 -6.30 21.03 6.13
CA SER A 126 -6.53 20.14 7.27
C SER A 126 -7.86 20.40 7.98
N LEU A 127 -8.77 19.43 7.95
CA LEU A 127 -10.00 19.45 8.75
C LEU A 127 -9.68 19.08 10.21
N VAL A 128 -9.79 20.07 11.09
CA VAL A 128 -9.92 19.89 12.54
C VAL A 128 -11.40 19.63 12.82
N TYR A 129 -11.72 18.55 13.55
CA TYR A 129 -13.09 18.12 13.84
C TYR A 129 -13.61 18.71 15.15
N PRO A 130 -14.65 19.55 15.15
CA PRO A 130 -15.41 19.88 16.35
C PRO A 130 -16.43 18.77 16.64
N MET A 131 -16.45 18.26 17.87
CA MET A 131 -17.49 17.35 18.33
C MET A 131 -18.85 18.06 18.32
N SER A 132 -19.81 17.56 17.54
CA SER A 132 -21.19 18.05 17.53
C SER A 132 -22.19 16.90 17.37
N ASN A 133 -23.35 17.07 18.01
CA ASN A 133 -24.44 16.11 18.22
C ASN A 133 -24.83 15.29 16.98
N GLY A 134 -25.50 14.15 17.17
CA GLY A 134 -25.78 13.12 16.13
C GLY A 134 -26.41 13.61 14.81
N GLN A 135 -27.01 14.81 14.78
CA GLN A 135 -27.50 15.46 13.57
C GLN A 135 -26.36 16.00 12.67
N GLY A 136 -25.29 16.53 13.27
CA GLY A 136 -24.10 17.00 12.56
C GLY A 136 -23.34 15.87 11.89
N LEU A 137 -23.18 14.74 12.59
CA LEU A 137 -22.54 13.53 12.02
C LEU A 137 -23.33 12.98 10.83
N LYS A 138 -24.66 12.94 10.92
CA LYS A 138 -25.51 12.45 9.82
C LYS A 138 -25.35 13.29 8.54
N GLU A 139 -25.32 14.61 8.66
CA GLU A 139 -25.13 15.50 7.51
C GLU A 139 -23.70 15.44 6.96
N GLU A 140 -22.71 15.26 7.83
CA GLU A 140 -21.33 15.02 7.41
C GLU A 140 -21.22 13.73 6.57
N LEU A 141 -21.80 12.63 7.06
CA LEU A 141 -21.80 11.32 6.39
C LEU A 141 -22.47 11.38 5.01
N LYS A 142 -23.60 12.10 4.89
CA LYS A 142 -24.24 12.35 3.58
C LYS A 142 -23.36 13.17 2.66
N GLY A 143 -22.77 14.26 3.16
CA GLY A 143 -21.84 15.09 2.39
C GLY A 143 -20.64 14.28 1.88
N LEU A 144 -20.16 13.34 2.70
CA LEU A 144 -19.05 12.44 2.37
C LEU A 144 -19.43 11.41 1.31
N ALA A 145 -20.66 10.89 1.36
CA ALA A 145 -21.25 10.08 0.29
C ALA A 145 -21.31 10.85 -1.04
N ALA A 146 -21.80 12.11 -1.00
CA ALA A 146 -21.95 12.96 -2.19
C ALA A 146 -20.60 13.31 -2.83
N ARG A 147 -19.59 13.71 -2.04
CA ARG A 147 -18.22 13.99 -2.55
C ARG A 147 -17.61 12.77 -3.25
N ASN A 148 -17.96 11.57 -2.80
CA ASN A 148 -17.48 10.33 -3.36
C ASN A 148 -18.43 9.69 -4.36
N ALA A 149 -19.54 10.33 -4.74
CA ALA A 149 -20.43 9.80 -5.77
C ALA A 149 -19.72 9.69 -7.13
N CYS A 150 -20.20 8.78 -7.96
CA CYS A 150 -19.74 8.64 -9.34
C CYS A 150 -20.24 9.84 -10.15
N SER A 151 -19.36 10.41 -10.97
CA SER A 151 -19.70 11.47 -11.94
C SER A 151 -19.47 11.03 -13.39
N GLU A 152 -18.95 9.81 -13.57
CA GLU A 152 -18.62 9.23 -14.87
C GLU A 152 -18.64 7.70 -14.76
N ARG A 153 -18.89 7.00 -15.87
CA ARG A 153 -18.94 5.53 -15.90
C ARG A 153 -17.59 4.91 -15.52
N ASN A 154 -17.60 3.65 -15.09
CA ASN A 154 -16.40 2.85 -14.73
C ASN A 154 -15.59 3.38 -13.53
N THR A 155 -16.08 4.35 -12.76
CA THR A 155 -15.37 4.87 -11.57
C THR A 155 -15.84 4.31 -10.25
N ALA A 156 -16.92 3.51 -10.23
CA ALA A 156 -17.58 3.05 -9.01
C ALA A 156 -16.62 2.40 -8.00
N ARG A 157 -15.68 1.56 -8.44
CA ARG A 157 -14.68 0.96 -7.53
C ARG A 157 -13.75 2.00 -6.91
N LYS A 158 -13.21 2.91 -7.73
CA LYS A 158 -12.28 3.97 -7.26
C LYS A 158 -12.99 4.88 -6.25
N LYS A 159 -14.22 5.28 -6.58
CA LYS A 159 -15.06 6.16 -5.78
C LYS A 159 -15.50 5.52 -4.46
N ARG A 160 -15.96 4.27 -4.46
CA ARG A 160 -16.24 3.54 -3.20
C ARG A 160 -14.98 3.34 -2.36
N TRP A 161 -13.85 3.02 -2.98
CA TRP A 161 -12.59 2.86 -2.25
C TRP A 161 -12.17 4.15 -1.54
N GLN A 162 -12.36 5.31 -2.18
CA GLN A 162 -12.13 6.60 -1.53
C GLN A 162 -13.15 6.87 -0.41
N LEU A 163 -14.43 6.60 -0.65
CA LEU A 163 -15.50 6.69 0.35
C LEU A 163 -15.16 5.90 1.63
N VAL A 164 -14.78 4.62 1.49
CA VAL A 164 -14.46 3.79 2.67
C VAL A 164 -13.19 4.25 3.40
N ARG A 165 -12.25 4.92 2.71
CA ARG A 165 -11.09 5.56 3.36
C ARG A 165 -11.46 6.81 4.13
N ASP A 166 -12.37 7.61 3.59
CA ASP A 166 -12.90 8.80 4.25
C ASP A 166 -13.72 8.39 5.49
N LEU A 167 -14.51 7.33 5.41
CA LEU A 167 -15.25 6.78 6.57
C LEU A 167 -14.31 6.32 7.69
N ARG A 168 -13.19 5.65 7.37
CA ARG A 168 -12.18 5.31 8.39
C ARG A 168 -11.55 6.54 9.03
N ALA A 169 -11.47 7.67 8.32
CA ALA A 169 -10.98 8.92 8.91
C ALA A 169 -12.00 9.51 9.88
N VAL A 170 -13.30 9.46 9.53
CA VAL A 170 -14.40 9.86 10.42
C VAL A 170 -14.43 9.00 11.69
N GLU A 171 -14.39 7.67 11.57
CA GLU A 171 -14.34 6.74 12.73
C GLU A 171 -13.21 7.08 13.70
N LYS A 172 -12.03 7.42 13.16
CA LYS A 172 -10.89 7.87 13.96
C LYS A 172 -11.16 9.21 14.64
N GLY A 173 -11.76 10.17 13.93
CA GLY A 173 -12.11 11.49 14.46
C GLY A 173 -13.13 11.43 15.59
N ILE A 174 -14.13 10.55 15.49
CA ILE A 174 -15.17 10.38 16.52
C ILE A 174 -14.79 9.37 17.62
N GLY A 175 -13.68 8.65 17.45
CA GLY A 175 -13.19 7.68 18.43
C GLY A 175 -14.00 6.39 18.55
N ARG A 176 -14.88 6.08 17.58
CA ARG A 176 -15.69 4.85 17.54
C ARG A 176 -15.90 4.37 16.10
N GLU A 177 -16.23 3.10 15.94
CA GLU A 177 -16.67 2.57 14.65
C GLU A 177 -18.08 3.09 14.30
N LEU A 178 -18.35 3.25 13.00
CA LEU A 178 -19.68 3.60 12.52
C LEU A 178 -20.59 2.37 12.63
N HIS A 179 -21.78 2.56 13.16
CA HIS A 179 -22.77 1.50 13.26
C HIS A 179 -23.30 1.12 11.87
N ILE A 180 -23.81 -0.09 11.73
CA ILE A 180 -24.30 -0.59 10.44
C ILE A 180 -25.36 0.33 9.82
N GLY A 181 -26.24 0.93 10.62
CA GLY A 181 -27.25 1.88 10.14
C GLY A 181 -26.66 3.19 9.57
N GLU A 182 -25.56 3.68 10.16
CA GLU A 182 -24.81 4.84 9.65
C GLU A 182 -24.13 4.49 8.31
N LEU A 183 -23.53 3.31 8.24
CA LEU A 183 -22.92 2.78 7.01
C LEU A 183 -23.96 2.57 5.90
N MET A 184 -25.16 2.07 6.22
CA MET A 184 -26.25 1.92 5.25
C MET A 184 -26.71 3.28 4.73
N THR A 185 -26.85 4.28 5.61
CA THR A 185 -27.24 5.64 5.22
C THR A 185 -26.24 6.24 4.22
N VAL A 186 -24.94 6.07 4.49
CA VAL A 186 -23.87 6.52 3.57
C VAL A 186 -23.94 5.78 2.24
N PHE A 187 -24.09 4.45 2.29
CA PHE A 187 -24.14 3.64 1.09
C PHE A 187 -25.36 4.00 0.22
N ASP A 188 -26.53 4.16 0.82
CA ASP A 188 -27.77 4.49 0.13
C ASP A 188 -27.66 5.83 -0.58
N GLU A 189 -27.12 6.85 0.10
CA GLU A 189 -26.92 8.16 -0.52
C GLU A 189 -25.87 8.10 -1.64
N TRP A 190 -24.75 7.40 -1.43
CA TRP A 190 -23.75 7.19 -2.47
C TRP A 190 -24.31 6.46 -3.69
N TYR A 191 -25.11 5.41 -3.46
CA TYR A 191 -25.72 4.58 -4.50
C TYR A 191 -26.75 5.39 -5.29
N ARG A 192 -27.63 6.12 -4.59
CA ARG A 192 -28.64 7.01 -5.18
C ARG A 192 -28.01 8.05 -6.09
N LEU A 193 -26.97 8.74 -5.62
CA LEU A 193 -26.26 9.76 -6.40
C LEU A 193 -25.44 9.17 -7.55
N SER A 194 -24.89 7.97 -7.36
CA SER A 194 -24.05 7.31 -8.38
C SER A 194 -24.86 6.59 -9.45
N GLN A 195 -26.16 6.32 -9.22
CA GLN A 195 -27.00 5.45 -10.04
C GLN A 195 -26.86 5.67 -11.55
N PRO A 196 -26.85 6.92 -12.09
CA PRO A 196 -26.74 7.15 -13.54
C PRO A 196 -25.43 6.64 -14.17
N PHE A 197 -24.41 6.42 -13.35
CA PHE A 197 -23.06 6.03 -13.77
C PHE A 197 -22.68 4.60 -13.35
N LEU A 198 -23.57 3.91 -12.62
CA LEU A 198 -23.35 2.53 -12.21
C LEU A 198 -23.59 1.57 -13.38
N ASP A 199 -23.03 0.38 -13.24
CA ASP A 199 -23.19 -0.71 -14.19
C ASP A 199 -24.62 -1.27 -14.05
N PRO A 200 -25.49 -1.16 -15.07
CA PRO A 200 -26.87 -1.62 -14.99
C PRO A 200 -26.97 -3.13 -14.82
N ALA A 201 -25.92 -3.90 -15.15
CA ALA A 201 -25.89 -5.34 -14.92
C ALA A 201 -25.58 -5.72 -13.46
N LYS A 202 -25.19 -4.77 -12.61
CA LYS A 202 -24.88 -5.00 -11.19
C LYS A 202 -26.01 -4.53 -10.30
N THR A 203 -26.43 -5.41 -9.40
CA THR A 203 -27.46 -5.10 -8.41
C THR A 203 -26.94 -4.17 -7.33
N ARG A 204 -27.87 -3.46 -6.67
CA ARG A 204 -27.56 -2.68 -5.45
C ARG A 204 -26.83 -3.53 -4.42
N ASP A 205 -27.26 -4.77 -4.22
CA ASP A 205 -26.67 -5.67 -3.22
C ASP A 205 -25.23 -6.06 -3.55
N ALA A 206 -24.88 -6.22 -4.84
CA ALA A 206 -23.49 -6.44 -5.25
C ALA A 206 -22.61 -5.23 -4.90
N TYR A 207 -23.13 -4.02 -5.05
CA TYR A 207 -22.43 -2.80 -4.65
C TYR A 207 -22.31 -2.66 -3.13
N LEU A 208 -23.36 -3.04 -2.39
CA LEU A 208 -23.38 -3.03 -0.93
C LEU A 208 -22.36 -4.02 -0.35
N ALA A 209 -22.35 -5.25 -0.86
CA ALA A 209 -21.38 -6.27 -0.47
C ALA A 209 -19.94 -5.82 -0.75
N ALA A 210 -19.70 -5.19 -1.90
CA ALA A 210 -18.40 -4.62 -2.23
C ALA A 210 -18.00 -3.50 -1.26
N PHE A 211 -18.91 -2.57 -0.96
CA PHE A 211 -18.68 -1.47 -0.02
C PHE A 211 -18.28 -1.98 1.38
N LEU A 212 -19.06 -2.90 1.95
CA LEU A 212 -18.78 -3.48 3.27
C LEU A 212 -17.47 -4.28 3.27
N ALA A 213 -17.21 -5.06 2.22
CA ALA A 213 -15.95 -5.81 2.09
C ALA A 213 -14.73 -4.89 1.93
N GLU A 214 -14.86 -3.78 1.19
CA GLU A 214 -13.83 -2.76 1.01
C GLU A 214 -13.52 -2.03 2.32
N LEU A 215 -14.54 -1.73 3.14
CA LEU A 215 -14.37 -1.11 4.46
C LEU A 215 -13.50 -1.97 5.41
N ARG A 216 -13.63 -3.30 5.36
CA ARG A 216 -12.75 -4.23 6.10
C ARG A 216 -11.32 -4.30 5.54
N LYS A 217 -11.11 -3.90 4.29
CA LYS A 217 -9.81 -3.91 3.62
C LYS A 217 -9.04 -2.61 3.81
N VAL A 218 -9.72 -1.49 4.06
CA VAL A 218 -9.07 -0.20 4.33
C VAL A 218 -8.24 -0.28 5.59
N ARG A 219 -6.97 0.09 5.47
CA ARG A 219 -6.02 0.17 6.59
C ARG A 219 -5.54 1.58 6.86
N VAL A 220 -5.43 2.40 5.83
CA VAL A 220 -4.94 3.77 5.91
C VAL A 220 -6.11 4.69 5.58
N PRO A 221 -6.68 5.39 6.59
CA PRO A 221 -7.65 6.45 6.37
C PRO A 221 -7.19 7.51 5.36
N THR A 222 -8.12 8.32 4.88
CA THR A 222 -7.77 9.53 4.12
C THR A 222 -7.02 10.52 5.02
N GLY A 223 -6.07 11.27 4.45
CA GLY A 223 -5.18 12.17 5.18
C GLY A 223 -3.89 11.53 5.70
N GLU A 224 -3.89 10.24 6.05
CA GLU A 224 -2.69 9.56 6.58
C GLU A 224 -1.60 9.30 5.52
N GLY A 225 -1.93 9.31 4.23
CA GLY A 225 -0.91 9.24 3.16
C GLY A 225 0.02 10.46 3.15
N HIS A 226 -0.50 11.64 3.49
CA HIS A 226 0.33 12.84 3.67
C HIS A 226 1.20 12.72 4.93
N THR A 227 0.75 12.00 5.96
CA THR A 227 1.54 11.73 7.16
C THR A 227 2.81 10.96 6.84
N ILE A 228 2.73 9.94 5.98
CA ILE A 228 3.91 9.18 5.53
C ILE A 228 4.90 10.07 4.78
N ASN A 229 4.42 10.87 3.82
CA ASN A 229 5.29 11.76 3.05
C ASN A 229 5.95 12.83 3.95
N LYS A 230 5.19 13.43 4.86
CA LYS A 230 5.73 14.40 5.83
C LYS A 230 6.74 13.76 6.81
N ALA A 231 6.54 12.50 7.18
CA ALA A 231 7.48 11.76 8.02
C ALA A 231 8.77 11.44 7.25
N LEU A 232 8.66 10.99 5.98
CA LEU A 232 9.81 10.76 5.10
C LEU A 232 10.62 12.03 4.86
N GLU A 233 9.95 13.16 4.60
CA GLU A 233 10.59 14.46 4.42
C GLU A 233 11.33 14.92 5.70
N ALA A 234 10.75 14.65 6.88
CA ALA A 234 11.42 14.94 8.14
C ALA A 234 12.67 14.07 8.32
N VAL A 235 12.58 12.77 8.03
CA VAL A 235 13.72 11.84 8.12
C VAL A 235 14.83 12.19 7.14
N SER A 236 14.50 12.66 5.92
CA SER A 236 15.53 13.05 4.94
C SER A 236 16.33 14.28 5.37
N LYS A 237 15.78 15.13 6.26
CA LYS A 237 16.46 16.32 6.79
C LYS A 237 17.33 16.03 8.01
N LEU A 238 17.23 14.83 8.60
CA LEU A 238 18.04 14.46 9.76
C LEU A 238 19.49 14.17 9.36
N SER A 239 20.42 14.70 10.14
CA SER A 239 21.81 14.28 10.12
C SER A 239 21.97 12.94 10.84
N VAL A 240 23.11 12.25 10.65
CA VAL A 240 23.34 10.92 11.24
C VAL A 240 23.30 10.96 12.78
N SER A 241 23.73 12.05 13.40
CA SER A 241 23.68 12.23 14.86
C SER A 241 22.26 12.37 15.41
N ASP A 242 21.31 12.84 14.60
CA ASP A 242 19.91 13.03 15.02
C ASP A 242 19.05 11.75 14.88
N LEU A 243 19.63 10.72 14.26
CA LEU A 243 18.98 9.43 14.09
C LEU A 243 18.95 8.66 15.42
N PRO A 244 17.86 7.94 15.74
CA PRO A 244 17.78 7.18 16.97
C PRO A 244 18.91 6.15 17.04
N MET A 245 19.44 5.98 18.25
CA MET A 245 20.31 4.86 18.58
C MET A 245 19.46 3.60 18.65
N ILE A 246 19.98 2.50 18.10
CA ILE A 246 19.33 1.21 18.18
C ILE A 246 19.87 0.50 19.42
N PRO A 247 19.00 0.09 20.38
CA PRO A 247 19.44 -0.65 21.55
C PRO A 247 20.24 -1.89 21.18
N GLU A 248 21.23 -2.23 21.98
CA GLU A 248 22.13 -3.39 21.78
C GLU A 248 22.92 -3.38 20.45
N MET A 249 22.86 -2.27 19.70
CA MET A 249 23.57 -2.11 18.42
C MET A 249 24.02 -0.65 18.22
N PRO A 250 25.06 -0.19 18.94
CA PRO A 250 25.55 1.19 18.86
C PRO A 250 25.97 1.61 17.44
N ASP A 251 26.58 0.68 16.70
CA ASP A 251 27.04 0.88 15.31
C ASP A 251 26.00 0.44 14.27
N ALA A 252 24.70 0.51 14.60
CA ALA A 252 23.64 0.09 13.69
C ALA A 252 23.74 0.83 12.33
N PRO A 253 23.55 0.13 11.21
CA PRO A 253 23.61 0.74 9.89
C PRO A 253 22.68 1.94 9.77
N GLU A 254 23.12 2.98 9.05
CA GLU A 254 22.33 4.22 8.88
C GLU A 254 20.93 3.93 8.33
N SER A 255 20.79 2.95 7.43
CA SER A 255 19.49 2.53 6.90
C SER A 255 18.53 2.02 7.97
N TRP A 256 19.03 1.37 9.02
CA TRP A 256 18.24 0.90 10.15
C TRP A 256 17.85 2.07 11.05
N ARG A 257 18.81 2.96 11.34
CA ARG A 257 18.58 4.16 12.15
C ARG A 257 17.59 5.12 11.48
N ARG A 258 17.66 5.30 10.15
CA ARG A 258 16.66 6.06 9.37
C ARG A 258 15.29 5.39 9.38
N LEU A 259 15.23 4.07 9.34
CA LEU A 259 13.94 3.37 9.45
C LEU A 259 13.34 3.51 10.85
N GLY A 260 14.16 3.43 11.90
CA GLY A 260 13.79 3.77 13.26
C GLY A 260 13.28 5.21 13.39
N ALA A 261 13.95 6.17 12.74
CA ALA A 261 13.51 7.57 12.71
C ALA A 261 12.16 7.74 11.99
N LEU A 262 11.91 6.99 10.91
CA LEU A 262 10.63 7.00 10.23
C LEU A 262 9.50 6.50 11.13
N HIS A 263 9.74 5.41 11.87
CA HIS A 263 8.81 4.91 12.88
C HIS A 263 8.54 5.94 13.99
N ARG A 264 9.59 6.60 14.49
CA ARG A 264 9.48 7.71 15.47
C ARG A 264 8.58 8.83 14.95
N GLU A 265 8.82 9.30 13.73
CA GLU A 265 8.05 10.40 13.12
C GLU A 265 6.60 10.01 12.83
N LEU A 266 6.36 8.79 12.35
CA LEU A 266 5.01 8.28 12.14
C LEU A 266 4.24 8.17 13.46
N SER A 267 4.89 7.70 14.53
CA SER A 267 4.30 7.65 15.86
C SER A 267 3.91 9.04 16.36
N ARG A 268 4.83 10.01 16.26
CA ARG A 268 4.60 11.40 16.70
C ARG A 268 3.44 12.06 15.97
N ARG A 269 3.29 11.79 14.66
CA ARG A 269 2.29 12.44 13.80
C ARG A 269 0.93 11.75 13.78
N SER A 270 0.86 10.49 14.19
CA SER A 270 -0.39 9.71 14.06
C SER A 270 -1.42 10.01 15.14
N GLY A 271 -1.07 10.78 16.18
CA GLY A 271 -1.94 11.15 17.31
C GLY A 271 -2.42 9.97 18.17
N SER A 272 -2.11 8.74 17.76
CA SER A 272 -2.48 7.49 18.39
C SER A 272 -1.23 6.64 18.66
N LYS A 273 -1.30 5.71 19.62
CA LYS A 273 -0.18 4.81 19.96
C LYS A 273 0.26 3.89 18.81
N THR A 274 -0.48 3.85 17.70
CA THR A 274 -0.23 2.93 16.59
C THR A 274 -0.37 3.59 15.23
N TYR A 275 0.34 3.09 14.23
CA TYR A 275 0.33 3.63 12.87
C TYR A 275 0.56 2.53 11.84
N PHE A 276 0.23 2.82 10.58
CA PHE A 276 0.43 1.88 9.48
C PHE A 276 1.65 2.26 8.65
N LEU A 277 2.42 1.25 8.24
CA LEU A 277 3.54 1.42 7.33
C LEU A 277 3.62 0.21 6.38
N SER A 278 3.72 0.48 5.07
CA SER A 278 3.96 -0.56 4.07
C SER A 278 5.46 -0.80 3.90
N CYS A 279 5.88 -2.00 3.51
CA CYS A 279 7.29 -2.29 3.24
C CYS A 279 7.87 -1.41 2.12
N ARG A 280 7.03 -0.96 1.18
CA ARG A 280 7.41 -0.06 0.09
C ARG A 280 7.64 1.36 0.56
N ASP A 281 6.83 1.86 1.49
CA ASP A 281 7.03 3.18 2.07
C ASP A 281 8.18 3.16 3.08
N ALA A 282 8.34 2.06 3.81
CA ALA A 282 9.50 1.79 4.67
C ALA A 282 10.81 1.88 3.88
N ALA A 283 10.87 1.25 2.69
CA ALA A 283 12.04 1.31 1.82
C ALA A 283 12.46 2.73 1.42
N LYS A 284 11.54 3.70 1.43
CA LYS A 284 11.87 5.10 1.09
C LYS A 284 12.64 5.84 2.20
N ALA A 285 12.79 5.24 3.39
CA ALA A 285 13.53 5.86 4.49
C ALA A 285 15.03 6.01 4.22
N SER A 286 15.58 5.22 3.29
CA SER A 286 17.00 5.25 2.95
C SER A 286 17.19 4.93 1.46
N PHE A 287 18.12 5.63 0.81
CA PHE A 287 18.39 5.45 -0.61
C PHE A 287 18.89 4.03 -0.91
N GLY A 288 18.41 3.42 -2.01
CA GLY A 288 18.82 2.09 -2.43
C GLY A 288 18.24 0.92 -1.60
N LEU A 289 17.42 1.20 -0.57
CA LEU A 289 16.85 0.15 0.26
C LEU A 289 15.70 -0.57 -0.47
N SER A 290 15.78 -1.91 -0.56
CA SER A 290 14.70 -2.71 -1.14
C SER A 290 13.53 -2.89 -0.16
N HIS A 291 12.31 -3.12 -0.66
CA HIS A 291 11.15 -3.39 0.20
C HIS A 291 11.29 -4.67 1.04
N GLN A 292 11.97 -5.69 0.52
CA GLN A 292 12.24 -6.92 1.27
C GLN A 292 13.27 -6.67 2.39
N THR A 293 14.33 -5.91 2.09
CA THR A 293 15.30 -5.50 3.10
C THR A 293 14.63 -4.64 4.18
N ALA A 294 13.78 -3.68 3.79
CA ALA A 294 13.02 -2.86 4.74
C ALA A 294 12.08 -3.69 5.63
N TYR A 295 11.47 -4.76 5.08
CA TYR A 295 10.70 -5.71 5.87
C TYR A 295 11.57 -6.43 6.92
N ASN A 296 12.72 -6.96 6.51
CA ASN A 296 13.66 -7.63 7.42
C ASN A 296 14.18 -6.69 8.51
N ILE A 297 14.49 -5.44 8.16
CA ILE A 297 14.89 -4.41 9.13
C ILE A 297 13.74 -4.14 10.12
N ASN A 298 12.48 -4.05 9.68
CA ASN A 298 11.35 -3.90 10.61
C ASN A 298 11.24 -5.08 11.59
N LEU A 299 11.49 -6.32 11.14
CA LEU A 299 11.53 -7.47 12.05
C LEU A 299 12.69 -7.34 13.06
N ALA A 300 13.88 -6.94 12.61
CA ALA A 300 15.03 -6.73 13.47
C ALA A 300 14.80 -5.60 14.49
N LEU A 301 14.25 -4.45 14.06
CA LEU A 301 13.88 -3.36 14.94
C LEU A 301 12.82 -3.77 15.96
N ALA A 302 11.92 -4.69 15.59
CA ALA A 302 10.96 -5.25 16.54
C ALA A 302 11.63 -6.15 17.58
N GLN A 303 12.57 -6.99 17.14
CA GLN A 303 13.38 -7.84 18.01
C GLN A 303 14.23 -7.02 19.00
N LEU A 304 14.79 -5.90 18.53
CA LEU A 304 15.63 -4.98 19.31
C LEU A 304 14.82 -3.99 20.16
N GLY A 305 13.50 -4.18 20.28
CA GLY A 305 12.65 -3.36 21.15
C GLY A 305 12.47 -1.91 20.71
N VAL A 306 12.77 -1.57 19.45
CA VAL A 306 12.56 -0.22 18.90
C VAL A 306 11.10 0.00 18.53
N ILE A 307 10.45 -1.04 18.00
CA ILE A 307 9.05 -1.03 17.56
C ILE A 307 8.31 -2.30 18.01
N LYS A 308 6.99 -2.24 18.04
CA LYS A 308 6.12 -3.42 18.18
C LYS A 308 5.32 -3.61 16.90
N ILE A 309 5.26 -4.84 16.39
CA ILE A 309 4.37 -5.19 15.30
C ILE A 309 3.00 -5.53 15.89
N VAL A 310 2.06 -4.59 15.77
CA VAL A 310 0.69 -4.74 16.29
C VAL A 310 -0.15 -5.63 15.38
N ARG A 311 0.07 -5.56 14.06
CA ARG A 311 -0.59 -6.43 13.08
C ARG A 311 0.28 -6.62 11.86
N ILE A 312 0.52 -7.87 11.48
CA ILE A 312 1.29 -8.21 10.28
C ILE A 312 0.45 -7.94 9.02
N GLY A 313 1.06 -7.23 8.08
CA GLY A 313 0.59 -7.01 6.73
C GLY A 313 1.15 -8.02 5.73
N ASP A 314 0.83 -7.81 4.45
CA ASP A 314 1.33 -8.67 3.37
C ASP A 314 2.54 -7.99 2.73
N ALA A 315 3.66 -8.71 2.63
CA ALA A 315 4.92 -8.21 2.08
C ALA A 315 4.93 -8.17 0.53
N ARG A 316 3.96 -8.82 -0.13
CA ARG A 316 3.88 -8.92 -1.59
C ARG A 316 3.67 -7.56 -2.29
N PRO A 317 3.94 -7.45 -3.60
CA PRO A 317 3.51 -6.31 -4.41
C PRO A 317 2.01 -6.00 -4.24
N LYS A 318 1.65 -4.75 -3.89
CA LYS A 318 0.28 -4.33 -3.48
C LYS A 318 -0.23 -4.98 -2.18
N GLY A 319 0.68 -5.58 -1.42
CA GLY A 319 0.45 -6.14 -0.11
C GLY A 319 0.01 -5.07 0.89
N LYS A 320 -0.77 -5.51 1.87
CA LYS A 320 -1.44 -4.62 2.80
C LYS A 320 -0.44 -4.14 3.87
N ALA A 321 -0.44 -2.85 4.22
CA ALA A 321 0.48 -2.27 5.22
C ALA A 321 0.36 -2.93 6.60
N SER A 322 1.50 -3.12 7.28
CA SER A 322 1.56 -3.61 8.67
C SER A 322 1.22 -2.48 9.65
N LYS A 323 0.68 -2.82 10.82
CA LYS A 323 0.41 -1.90 11.92
C LYS A 323 1.52 -2.01 12.95
N PHE A 324 2.07 -0.88 13.38
CA PHE A 324 3.17 -0.81 14.32
C PHE A 324 2.86 0.14 15.49
N SER A 325 3.65 0.07 16.55
CA SER A 325 3.82 1.13 17.55
C SER A 325 5.30 1.34 17.81
N TYR A 326 5.72 2.59 18.04
CA TYR A 326 7.09 2.92 18.40
C TYR A 326 7.28 2.77 19.92
N ILE A 327 8.39 2.20 20.36
CA ILE A 327 8.62 1.84 21.77
C ILE A 327 9.61 2.78 22.45
N LEU A 328 10.67 3.24 21.75
CA LEU A 328 11.70 4.06 22.39
C LEU A 328 11.09 5.35 22.94
N SER A 329 11.39 5.67 24.21
CA SER A 329 11.01 6.93 24.81
C SER A 329 11.70 8.09 24.08
N GLN A 330 11.02 9.24 23.98
CA GLN A 330 11.57 10.44 23.34
C GLN A 330 12.72 11.09 24.15
N THR A 331 13.16 10.48 25.25
CA THR A 331 14.07 11.06 26.25
C THR A 331 15.52 10.58 26.15
N ALA A 332 15.94 10.01 25.03
CA ALA A 332 17.34 9.65 24.81
C ALA A 332 17.96 10.56 23.74
N ASN A 333 18.00 11.86 24.01
CA ASN A 333 18.95 12.80 23.41
C ASN A 333 19.13 13.98 24.39
N GLY A 334 20.17 13.85 25.23
CA GLY A 334 20.95 14.96 25.79
C GLY A 334 20.25 15.98 26.68
N GLU A 335 20.09 15.66 27.97
CA GLU A 335 20.39 16.63 29.03
C GLU A 335 21.28 15.91 30.05
N ALA A 336 22.54 16.33 30.09
CA ALA A 336 23.45 15.99 31.17
C ALA A 336 22.95 16.71 32.43
N ALA A 337 22.22 16.00 33.28
CA ALA A 337 22.02 16.43 34.66
C ALA A 337 23.33 16.13 35.40
N THR A 338 24.16 17.14 35.51
CA THR A 338 25.31 17.16 36.42
C THR A 338 24.81 17.05 37.86
N ASP A 339 25.31 16.02 38.51
CA ASP A 339 25.57 15.83 39.92
C ASP A 339 25.28 17.02 40.86
N SER A 340 24.48 16.77 41.90
CA SER A 340 24.79 17.29 43.23
C SER A 340 24.37 16.26 44.27
N MET A 341 25.39 15.64 44.86
CA MET A 341 25.30 14.92 46.12
C MET A 341 24.82 15.85 47.24
N ILE A 342 23.79 15.45 48.00
CA ILE A 342 23.76 15.61 49.47
C ILE A 342 23.11 14.36 50.08
N SER A 343 23.97 13.54 50.70
CA SER A 343 23.82 12.84 51.98
C SER A 343 22.41 12.65 52.58
N ALA A 344 22.01 11.39 52.78
CA ALA A 344 21.83 10.78 54.11
C ALA A 344 20.85 9.59 54.04
N ASN A 345 21.39 8.37 54.23
CA ASN A 345 20.63 7.23 54.74
C ASN A 345 20.84 7.20 56.27
N PRO A 346 19.81 6.99 57.10
CA PRO A 346 19.67 5.64 57.64
C PRO A 346 18.22 5.27 58.02
N TYR A 347 17.66 4.21 57.42
CA TYR A 347 16.66 3.39 58.12
C TYR A 347 16.96 1.90 57.95
N THR A 348 17.78 1.41 58.87
CA THR A 348 17.81 0.03 59.35
C THR A 348 16.90 -0.09 60.58
N LYS A 349 15.81 -0.87 60.49
CA LYS A 349 15.15 -1.57 61.60
C LYS A 349 14.45 -2.81 61.01
N GLU A 350 15.12 -3.96 61.07
CA GLU A 350 14.87 -5.09 61.99
C GLU A 350 13.60 -5.92 61.69
N PRO A 351 13.73 -7.25 61.50
CA PRO A 351 12.59 -8.17 61.36
C PRO A 351 12.08 -8.62 62.74
N LYS A 352 10.76 -8.64 62.92
CA LYS A 352 10.10 -9.16 64.14
C LYS A 352 10.17 -10.69 64.19
N GLU A 353 10.59 -11.17 65.36
CA GLU A 353 10.59 -12.57 65.80
C GLU A 353 9.20 -13.21 65.81
N LYS A 354 9.25 -14.53 65.62
CA LYS A 354 8.20 -15.51 65.91
C LYS A 354 7.94 -15.60 67.42
N ASN A 355 6.68 -15.75 67.81
CA ASN A 355 6.28 -16.56 68.97
C ASN A 355 4.77 -16.86 68.90
N LYS A 356 4.43 -18.08 68.46
CA LYS A 356 3.81 -19.17 69.23
C LYS A 356 3.01 -20.10 68.33
#